data_AF-A0A0G0TVY6-F1
#
_entry.id   AF-A0A0G0TVY6-F1
#
_cell.length_a   1.000
_cell.length_b   1.000
_cell.length_c   1.000
_cell.angle_alpha   90.00
_cell.angle_beta   90.00
_cell.angle_gamma   90.00
#
_symmetry.space_group_name_H-M   'P 1'
#
loop_
_entity.id
_entity.type
_entity.pdbx_description
1 polymer ?
#
loop_
_entity_poly.entity_id
_entity_poly.type
_entity_poly.pdbx_seq_one_letter_code
_entity_poly.pdbx_strand_id
1 'polypeptide(L)'
;MSSYNIGYLIKKRLVLSLSKGFATAFAVAILFLNSQAQAADIDPSVLDTTSSSGPGTVISGNNFTAEGVPVILPRSTWENTDELRAMMTWFPEESHIPPDYASVERIVVHDLGCRLSSPACNSDSTNPISLIQAVYRFHAITYGWEDIGYNYIIDRQGRIYEGRFGGNGTRGAHLYHSRKCQNFNINTVGIMLLGNYAATPMPQAMEDSLARLSAWLAVVNGFEPSAVSTSEIWENPRNIEGKCDISSGAYSTTFTGPTVLSHGDIEAGNSDFFDFTLLRTKAQNFANTYKNLFYKTTNSSDIFSLSSGAARKMVSASADKIVAISETQLHLFPSETLAKFADGTLIRSASRGRIYKVEAEKRRDILNEEIFKFANFKWEDIKIVSDRELILYPFGEPIPYPDGTLVKDEKGSVYKFEGEKLRYITSAALFSVYKLNWSALKNMASKDLNLYAKGQPLVYPDGTLITSNKIIKGVSNTIYKVESGQRRPISSQTLFIKLKLSTKNIKKISDTEMSFYPVGQYVNWPGGTLLRSSNDTKVWYIQSGFKRWIQDGNVLKALGFSWNSINIVSADEISSYQEAQPIIVKTDIKICFI
;
A
#
# COMPACT_ATOMS: atom_id res chain seq x y z
N MET A 1 -12.62 59.69 0.26
CA MET A 1 -11.50 60.67 0.33
C MET A 1 -10.40 60.04 1.17
N SER A 2 -9.19 59.93 0.60
CA SER A 2 -7.87 59.73 1.25
C SER A 2 -7.63 58.41 2.04
N SER A 3 -6.54 57.64 1.93
CA SER A 3 -5.27 57.76 1.18
C SER A 3 -4.30 56.60 1.56
N TYR A 4 -3.66 55.95 0.56
CA TYR A 4 -2.27 55.40 0.50
C TYR A 4 -1.85 54.24 1.49
N ASN A 5 -1.00 53.23 1.21
CA ASN A 5 -0.03 52.91 0.14
C ASN A 5 0.49 51.43 0.22
N ILE A 6 0.75 50.79 -0.95
CA ILE A 6 1.91 49.93 -1.43
C ILE A 6 2.78 49.17 -0.38
N GLY A 7 3.33 47.94 -0.53
CA GLY A 7 3.52 46.95 -1.61
C GLY A 7 4.71 46.00 -1.31
N TYR A 8 4.70 44.78 -1.88
CA TYR A 8 5.80 43.85 -2.29
C TYR A 8 7.02 43.51 -1.39
N LEU A 9 7.35 42.20 -1.26
CA LEU A 9 8.75 41.71 -1.16
C LEU A 9 8.92 40.19 -1.50
N ILE A 10 9.80 39.92 -2.46
CA ILE A 10 10.34 38.64 -2.93
C ILE A 10 11.58 38.23 -2.08
N LYS A 11 11.81 36.93 -1.82
CA LYS A 11 13.14 36.34 -1.54
C LYS A 11 13.26 34.96 -2.21
N LYS A 12 13.89 34.82 -3.39
CA LYS A 12 15.32 34.56 -3.72
C LYS A 12 15.91 33.20 -3.27
N ARG A 13 16.27 32.39 -4.27
CA ARG A 13 17.18 31.22 -4.27
C ARG A 13 18.61 31.61 -3.87
N LEU A 14 19.34 30.68 -3.24
CA LEU A 14 20.80 30.64 -3.20
C LEU A 14 21.29 29.22 -3.58
N VAL A 15 22.31 29.15 -4.42
CA VAL A 15 23.08 27.95 -4.82
C VAL A 15 24.56 28.27 -4.56
N LEU A 16 25.31 27.38 -3.90
CA LEU A 16 26.78 27.22 -3.92
C LEU A 16 27.09 25.88 -3.22
N SER A 17 27.44 24.82 -3.94
CA SER A 17 28.77 24.32 -4.35
C SER A 17 29.42 23.36 -3.33
N LEU A 18 29.82 22.18 -3.84
CA LEU A 18 30.35 21.02 -3.12
C LEU A 18 31.86 21.12 -2.91
N SER A 19 32.37 20.68 -1.76
CA SER A 19 33.68 20.01 -1.69
C SER A 19 33.76 18.94 -0.59
N LYS A 20 34.18 17.75 -1.06
CA LYS A 20 34.63 16.46 -0.50
C LYS A 20 34.85 16.29 1.03
N GLY A 21 34.26 15.21 1.55
CA GLY A 21 34.98 14.15 2.28
C GLY A 21 34.69 13.97 3.78
N PHE A 22 33.74 13.10 4.15
CA PHE A 22 33.94 11.89 4.97
C PHE A 22 32.61 11.20 5.33
N ALA A 23 32.70 9.87 5.33
CA ALA A 23 31.69 8.84 5.53
C ALA A 23 30.78 8.93 6.78
N THR A 24 29.72 8.11 6.72
CA THR A 24 28.85 7.56 7.78
C THR A 24 27.76 8.45 8.41
N ALA A 25 26.53 8.27 7.91
CA ALA A 25 25.23 8.22 8.61
C ALA A 25 24.12 8.85 7.75
N PHE A 26 23.62 8.10 6.77
CA PHE A 26 22.43 8.45 5.98
C PHE A 26 21.34 7.40 6.29
N ALA A 27 20.60 7.62 7.37
CA ALA A 27 19.28 7.05 7.65
C ALA A 27 18.76 7.76 8.91
N VAL A 28 17.46 8.04 8.96
CA VAL A 28 16.73 8.64 10.11
C VAL A 28 16.88 10.15 10.26
N ALA A 29 16.22 10.93 9.38
CA ALA A 29 15.82 12.32 9.68
C ALA A 29 14.82 12.88 8.65
N ILE A 30 13.79 12.12 8.26
CA ILE A 30 12.60 12.69 7.60
C ILE A 30 11.41 11.86 8.09
N LEU A 31 10.86 12.24 9.24
CA LEU A 31 9.52 11.91 9.74
C LEU A 31 9.43 12.58 11.13
N PHE A 32 8.24 13.10 11.47
CA PHE A 32 7.90 13.75 12.74
C PHE A 32 8.28 15.23 12.89
N LEU A 33 7.59 16.08 12.14
CA LEU A 33 7.23 17.42 12.62
C LEU A 33 5.76 17.66 12.32
N ASN A 34 4.91 17.33 13.31
CA ASN A 34 3.69 18.04 13.74
C ASN A 34 2.77 17.12 14.54
N SER A 35 3.22 16.64 15.69
CA SER A 35 2.34 16.05 16.71
C SER A 35 2.16 17.04 17.86
N GLN A 36 1.50 18.16 17.58
CA GLN A 36 0.84 18.97 18.59
C GLN A 36 -0.29 19.78 17.97
N ALA A 37 -1.44 19.15 17.89
CA ALA A 37 -2.71 19.86 17.86
C ALA A 37 -3.38 19.62 19.21
N GLN A 38 -3.35 20.65 20.04
CA GLN A 38 -4.42 20.95 20.99
C GLN A 38 -5.75 20.74 20.27
N ALA A 39 -6.75 20.18 20.97
CA ALA A 39 -8.14 20.16 20.54
C ALA A 39 -8.50 21.53 19.95
N ALA A 40 -8.60 21.58 18.63
CA ALA A 40 -9.09 22.72 17.88
C ALA A 40 -10.39 22.22 17.29
N ASP A 41 -11.46 22.88 17.74
CA ASP A 41 -12.83 22.71 17.32
C ASP A 41 -12.96 22.27 15.85
N ILE A 42 -13.81 21.27 15.65
CA ILE A 42 -14.32 20.84 14.34
C ILE A 42 -14.64 22.10 13.54
N ASP A 43 -13.96 22.33 12.42
CA ASP A 43 -14.39 23.36 11.49
C ASP A 43 -15.79 22.98 10.98
N PRO A 44 -16.84 23.73 11.34
CA PRO A 44 -18.19 23.37 10.96
C PRO A 44 -18.50 23.67 9.47
N SER A 45 -17.50 24.02 8.66
CA SER A 45 -17.65 24.33 7.23
C SER A 45 -17.84 23.12 6.30
N VAL A 46 -17.79 21.87 6.80
CA VAL A 46 -17.99 20.66 5.98
C VAL A 46 -19.42 20.53 5.40
N LEU A 47 -20.33 21.44 5.73
CA LEU A 47 -21.70 21.44 5.20
C LEU A 47 -21.97 22.38 4.01
N ASP A 48 -20.97 23.02 3.39
CA ASP A 48 -21.24 24.02 2.33
C ASP A 48 -20.77 23.64 0.91
N THR A 49 -20.58 22.35 0.60
CA THR A 49 -20.26 21.92 -0.80
C THR A 49 -20.97 20.67 -1.32
N THR A 50 -22.01 20.15 -0.66
CA THR A 50 -22.78 19.03 -1.25
C THR A 50 -23.77 19.53 -2.28
N SER A 51 -23.28 19.88 -3.48
CA SER A 51 -24.09 19.77 -4.68
C SER A 51 -24.46 18.30 -4.86
N SER A 52 -25.76 18.05 -4.99
CA SER A 52 -26.39 16.77 -5.28
C SER A 52 -25.63 15.95 -6.32
N SER A 53 -25.16 14.76 -5.94
CA SER A 53 -24.87 13.71 -6.91
C SER A 53 -25.03 12.33 -6.28
N GLY A 54 -26.12 11.65 -6.68
CA GLY A 54 -26.39 10.24 -6.41
C GLY A 54 -27.61 10.03 -5.51
N PRO A 55 -28.64 9.25 -5.93
CA PRO A 55 -29.70 8.83 -5.02
C PRO A 55 -29.05 8.01 -3.90
N GLY A 56 -29.10 8.54 -2.67
CA GLY A 56 -28.72 7.78 -1.49
C GLY A 56 -29.51 6.48 -1.50
N THR A 57 -28.82 5.35 -1.46
CA THR A 57 -29.47 4.06 -1.26
C THR A 57 -30.35 4.20 -0.03
N VAL A 58 -31.67 4.12 -0.21
CA VAL A 58 -32.60 4.00 0.90
C VAL A 58 -32.23 2.69 1.58
N ILE A 59 -31.52 2.78 2.71
CA ILE A 59 -31.26 1.62 3.55
C ILE A 59 -32.57 1.35 4.27
N SER A 60 -33.41 0.51 3.67
CA SER A 60 -34.62 0.00 4.27
C SER A 60 -34.26 -1.18 5.18
N GLY A 61 -34.73 -1.13 6.41
CA GLY A 61 -34.48 -2.17 7.41
C GLY A 61 -34.86 -1.70 8.79
N ASN A 62 -35.12 -2.65 9.70
CA ASN A 62 -35.31 -2.33 11.10
C ASN A 62 -33.95 -2.00 11.73
N ASN A 63 -33.90 -0.97 12.58
CA ASN A 63 -32.68 -0.63 13.34
C ASN A 63 -32.34 -1.68 14.40
N PHE A 64 -33.29 -2.57 14.72
CA PHE A 64 -33.17 -3.58 15.76
C PHE A 64 -33.78 -4.92 15.32
N THR A 65 -33.30 -6.02 15.90
CA THR A 65 -33.97 -7.33 15.83
C THR A 65 -35.27 -7.33 16.65
N ALA A 66 -36.05 -8.42 16.58
CA ALA A 66 -37.27 -8.57 17.40
C ALA A 66 -36.97 -8.53 18.91
N GLU A 67 -35.81 -9.05 19.30
CA GLU A 67 -35.27 -9.03 20.67
C GLU A 67 -34.64 -7.68 21.03
N GLY A 68 -34.63 -6.75 20.08
CA GLY A 68 -34.15 -5.39 20.27
C GLY A 68 -32.65 -5.23 20.16
N VAL A 69 -31.90 -6.24 19.69
CA VAL A 69 -30.44 -6.15 19.46
C VAL A 69 -30.18 -5.14 18.32
N PRO A 70 -29.23 -4.20 18.47
CA PRO A 70 -28.89 -3.24 17.42
C PRO A 70 -28.45 -3.92 16.13
N VAL A 71 -28.95 -3.43 15.00
CA VAL A 71 -28.46 -3.77 13.66
C VAL A 71 -27.35 -2.79 13.29
N ILE A 72 -26.15 -3.30 13.04
CA ILE A 72 -24.99 -2.49 12.64
C ILE A 72 -24.77 -2.62 11.15
N LEU A 73 -24.88 -1.50 10.45
CA LEU A 73 -24.61 -1.41 9.02
C LEU A 73 -23.09 -1.46 8.80
N PRO A 74 -22.60 -2.37 7.95
CA PRO A 74 -21.16 -2.54 7.74
C PRO A 74 -20.54 -1.30 7.12
N ARG A 75 -19.24 -1.13 7.31
CA ARG A 75 -18.48 0.00 6.76
C ARG A 75 -18.66 0.18 5.25
N SER A 76 -18.79 -0.92 4.50
CA SER A 76 -19.06 -0.94 3.05
C SER A 76 -20.34 -0.20 2.63
N THR A 77 -21.24 0.08 3.58
CA THR A 77 -22.44 0.90 3.39
C THR A 77 -22.09 2.33 2.98
N TRP A 78 -21.07 2.92 3.62
CA TRP A 78 -20.64 4.30 3.36
C TRP A 78 -19.28 4.36 2.65
N GLU A 79 -18.40 3.37 2.85
CA GLU A 79 -17.11 3.23 2.16
C GLU A 79 -17.29 2.47 0.82
N ASN A 80 -18.22 2.97 0.00
CA ASN A 80 -18.80 2.21 -1.11
C ASN A 80 -18.12 2.43 -2.47
N THR A 81 -17.11 3.28 -2.58
CA THR A 81 -16.30 3.47 -3.81
C THR A 81 -14.84 3.07 -3.62
N ASP A 82 -14.12 2.83 -4.71
CA ASP A 82 -12.69 2.51 -4.65
C ASP A 82 -11.86 3.69 -4.12
N GLU A 83 -12.26 4.92 -4.43
CA GLU A 83 -11.61 6.14 -3.92
C GLU A 83 -11.78 6.24 -2.40
N LEU A 84 -12.98 5.96 -1.88
CA LEU A 84 -13.22 5.94 -0.44
C LEU A 84 -12.40 4.85 0.26
N ARG A 85 -12.36 3.65 -0.31
CA ARG A 85 -11.55 2.56 0.23
C ARG A 85 -10.05 2.86 0.22
N ALA A 86 -9.57 3.57 -0.81
CA ALA A 86 -8.16 3.91 -0.96
C ALA A 86 -7.67 5.03 -0.03
N MET A 87 -8.58 5.81 0.56
CA MET A 87 -8.22 6.83 1.56
C MET A 87 -7.80 6.23 2.90
N MET A 88 -8.19 4.99 3.19
CA MET A 88 -7.83 4.35 4.45
C MET A 88 -6.40 3.85 4.34
N THR A 89 -5.50 4.46 5.11
CA THR A 89 -4.11 4.02 5.20
C THR A 89 -3.76 3.52 6.60
N TRP A 90 -4.66 3.70 7.57
CA TRP A 90 -4.50 3.16 8.91
C TRP A 90 -4.98 1.71 8.96
N PHE A 91 -4.10 0.82 9.40
CA PHE A 91 -4.43 -0.57 9.70
C PHE A 91 -3.94 -0.89 11.11
N PRO A 92 -4.81 -1.39 12.00
CA PRO A 92 -4.40 -1.68 13.36
C PRO A 92 -3.43 -2.88 13.40
N GLU A 93 -2.47 -2.84 14.34
CA GLU A 93 -1.49 -3.91 14.55
C GLU A 93 -1.43 -4.34 16.03
N GLU A 94 -1.27 -5.65 16.27
CA GLU A 94 -1.20 -6.21 17.64
C GLU A 94 0.05 -5.74 18.41
N SER A 95 1.14 -5.39 17.71
CA SER A 95 2.42 -4.99 18.32
C SER A 95 2.64 -3.49 18.44
N HIS A 96 1.68 -2.66 18.03
CA HIS A 96 1.85 -1.20 18.04
C HIS A 96 1.90 -0.64 19.48
N ILE A 97 2.66 0.44 19.67
CA ILE A 97 2.73 1.22 20.91
C ILE A 97 2.39 2.68 20.55
N PRO A 98 1.32 3.28 21.11
CA PRO A 98 0.33 2.67 22.01
C PRO A 98 -0.45 1.53 21.31
N PRO A 99 -1.05 0.60 22.06
CA PRO A 99 -1.75 -0.55 21.47
C PRO A 99 -2.92 -0.11 20.57
N ASP A 100 -3.04 -0.75 19.41
CA ASP A 100 -4.20 -0.57 18.52
C ASP A 100 -5.38 -1.46 18.92
N TYR A 101 -5.15 -2.48 19.74
CA TYR A 101 -6.19 -3.32 20.32
C TYR A 101 -6.11 -3.36 21.84
N ALA A 102 -7.26 -3.18 22.48
CA ALA A 102 -7.41 -3.31 23.92
C ALA A 102 -8.81 -3.80 24.30
N SER A 103 -8.97 -4.37 25.49
CA SER A 103 -10.29 -4.72 26.03
C SER A 103 -11.14 -3.47 26.19
N VAL A 104 -12.37 -3.48 25.69
CA VAL A 104 -13.28 -2.33 25.81
C VAL A 104 -13.87 -2.31 27.22
N GLU A 105 -13.71 -1.19 27.90
CA GLU A 105 -14.17 -0.99 29.28
C GLU A 105 -15.14 0.19 29.40
N ARG A 106 -15.16 1.10 28.42
CA ARG A 106 -16.06 2.27 28.40
C ARG A 106 -16.53 2.64 26.99
N ILE A 107 -17.62 3.38 26.95
CA ILE A 107 -18.22 3.95 25.74
C ILE A 107 -18.26 5.46 25.88
N VAL A 108 -17.59 6.15 24.98
CA VAL A 108 -17.53 7.60 24.93
C VAL A 108 -18.43 8.10 23.80
N VAL A 109 -19.40 8.93 24.16
CA VAL A 109 -20.36 9.50 23.21
C VAL A 109 -19.93 10.91 22.81
N HIS A 110 -19.99 11.16 21.51
CA HIS A 110 -19.69 12.42 20.84
C HIS A 110 -20.88 12.84 20.01
N ASP A 111 -21.07 14.14 19.81
CA ASP A 111 -21.82 14.65 18.67
C ASP A 111 -20.88 15.08 17.54
N LEU A 112 -21.43 15.50 16.41
CA LEU A 112 -20.65 15.96 15.27
C LEU A 112 -20.12 17.39 15.47
N GLY A 113 -20.64 18.15 16.46
CA GLY A 113 -20.24 19.53 16.70
C GLY A 113 -20.50 20.48 15.52
N CYS A 114 -21.40 20.14 14.59
CA CYS A 114 -21.70 21.00 13.44
C CYS A 114 -22.23 22.37 13.88
N ARG A 115 -21.99 23.42 13.09
CA ARG A 115 -22.50 24.76 13.41
C ARG A 115 -24.02 24.75 13.30
N LEU A 116 -24.70 25.09 14.40
CA LEU A 116 -26.16 25.13 14.48
C LEU A 116 -26.82 26.07 13.45
N SER A 117 -26.10 27.08 12.94
CA SER A 117 -26.61 27.93 11.86
C SER A 117 -26.52 27.31 10.46
N SER A 118 -25.85 26.16 10.31
CA SER A 118 -25.81 25.45 9.03
C SER A 118 -27.15 24.76 8.77
N PRO A 119 -27.78 24.98 7.60
CA PRO A 119 -29.06 24.35 7.27
C PRO A 119 -29.03 22.81 7.26
N ALA A 120 -27.85 22.21 7.09
CA ALA A 120 -27.68 20.77 7.11
C ALA A 120 -27.38 20.21 8.50
N CYS A 121 -27.03 21.06 9.48
CA CYS A 121 -26.84 20.66 10.87
C CYS A 121 -28.20 20.34 11.47
N ASN A 122 -28.33 19.19 12.12
CA ASN A 122 -29.60 18.70 12.67
C ASN A 122 -30.77 18.59 11.67
N SER A 123 -30.49 18.41 10.38
CA SER A 123 -31.55 18.23 9.38
C SER A 123 -31.78 16.76 9.05
N ASP A 124 -33.05 16.34 9.07
CA ASP A 124 -33.46 14.99 8.62
C ASP A 124 -33.42 14.84 7.10
N SER A 125 -33.32 15.95 6.35
CA SER A 125 -33.15 15.92 4.89
C SER A 125 -31.69 15.68 4.46
N THR A 126 -30.74 15.81 5.38
CA THR A 126 -29.32 15.56 5.10
C THR A 126 -29.08 14.06 4.94
N ASN A 127 -28.46 13.66 3.82
CA ASN A 127 -28.08 12.26 3.62
C ASN A 127 -26.94 11.88 4.61
N PRO A 128 -27.17 10.93 5.53
CA PRO A 128 -26.17 10.57 6.53
C PRO A 128 -24.93 9.90 5.92
N ILE A 129 -25.07 9.16 4.82
CA ILE A 129 -23.93 8.53 4.14
C ILE A 129 -22.97 9.61 3.62
N SER A 130 -23.50 10.65 2.99
CA SER A 130 -22.70 11.78 2.51
C SER A 130 -22.00 12.49 3.67
N LEU A 131 -22.67 12.63 4.82
CA LEU A 131 -22.09 13.24 6.01
C LEU A 131 -20.97 12.38 6.62
N ILE A 132 -21.18 11.06 6.76
CA ILE A 132 -20.15 10.12 7.22
C ILE A 132 -18.92 10.16 6.31
N GLN A 133 -19.13 10.13 4.99
CA GLN A 133 -18.03 10.23 4.02
C GLN A 133 -17.29 11.56 4.11
N ALA A 134 -17.96 12.66 4.46
CA ALA A 134 -17.32 13.95 4.66
C ALA A 134 -16.47 13.97 5.93
N VAL A 135 -16.99 13.43 7.04
CA VAL A 135 -16.22 13.23 8.28
C VAL A 135 -15.01 12.34 8.05
N TYR A 136 -15.19 11.23 7.33
CA TYR A 136 -14.10 10.32 6.99
C TYR A 136 -13.01 11.00 6.16
N ARG A 137 -13.36 11.75 5.10
CA ARG A 137 -12.37 12.53 4.32
C ARG A 137 -11.60 13.49 5.20
N PHE A 138 -12.29 14.20 6.07
CA PHE A 138 -11.67 15.16 6.98
C PHE A 138 -10.71 14.50 7.96
N HIS A 139 -11.13 13.41 8.61
CA HIS A 139 -10.27 12.68 9.54
C HIS A 139 -9.08 12.00 8.83
N ALA A 140 -9.35 11.23 7.77
CA ALA A 140 -8.31 10.44 7.11
C ALA A 140 -7.29 11.33 6.39
N ILE A 141 -7.76 12.35 5.67
CA ILE A 141 -6.90 13.15 4.78
C ILE A 141 -6.50 14.48 5.41
N THR A 142 -7.45 15.27 5.92
CA THR A 142 -7.16 16.63 6.41
C THR A 142 -6.42 16.60 7.75
N TYR A 143 -6.88 15.78 8.69
CA TYR A 143 -6.21 15.59 9.99
C TYR A 143 -5.12 14.52 9.97
N GLY A 144 -5.05 13.71 8.91
CA GLY A 144 -4.04 12.65 8.80
C GLY A 144 -4.21 11.54 9.83
N TRP A 145 -5.44 11.29 10.30
CA TRP A 145 -5.73 10.14 11.17
C TRP A 145 -5.81 8.83 10.40
N GLU A 146 -5.73 8.92 9.06
CA GLU A 146 -5.61 7.79 8.13
C GLU A 146 -6.83 6.82 8.13
N ASP A 147 -7.81 7.07 9.01
CA ASP A 147 -9.17 6.53 9.02
C ASP A 147 -10.14 7.47 9.78
N ILE A 148 -11.45 7.17 9.79
CA ILE A 148 -12.44 7.81 10.65
C ILE A 148 -12.16 7.50 12.13
N GLY A 149 -12.16 8.54 12.99
CA GLY A 149 -11.78 8.39 14.39
C GLY A 149 -12.73 7.59 15.29
N TYR A 150 -14.02 7.51 14.93
CA TYR A 150 -15.07 6.89 15.76
C TYR A 150 -15.32 5.43 15.37
N ASN A 151 -15.54 4.56 16.34
CA ASN A 151 -15.84 3.14 16.11
C ASN A 151 -17.26 2.93 15.56
N TYR A 152 -18.23 3.73 16.00
CA TYR A 152 -19.60 3.69 15.52
C TYR A 152 -20.16 5.09 15.26
N ILE A 153 -21.11 5.18 14.34
CA ILE A 153 -21.82 6.41 14.01
C ILE A 153 -23.32 6.12 14.08
N ILE A 154 -24.09 7.01 14.70
CA ILE A 154 -25.55 6.94 14.75
C ILE A 154 -26.13 8.16 14.05
N ASP A 155 -27.01 7.93 13.08
CA ASP A 155 -27.72 9.02 12.42
C ASP A 155 -29.00 9.43 13.15
N ARG A 156 -29.63 10.50 12.65
CA ARG A 156 -30.87 11.07 13.22
C ARG A 156 -32.07 10.14 13.17
N GLN A 157 -32.05 9.15 12.28
CA GLN A 157 -33.09 8.11 12.18
C GLN A 157 -32.74 6.85 13.01
N GLY A 158 -31.64 6.87 13.76
CA GLY A 158 -31.21 5.75 14.61
C GLY A 158 -30.48 4.63 13.86
N ARG A 159 -30.09 4.82 12.59
CA ARG A 159 -29.26 3.81 11.91
C ARG A 159 -27.85 3.87 12.48
N ILE A 160 -27.32 2.69 12.79
CA ILE A 160 -25.97 2.52 13.35
C ILE A 160 -25.05 2.05 12.23
N TYR A 161 -23.92 2.74 12.06
CA TYR A 161 -22.89 2.42 11.09
C TYR A 161 -21.60 2.02 11.80
N GLU A 162 -20.96 0.97 11.32
CA GLU A 162 -19.56 0.68 11.63
C GLU A 162 -18.68 1.83 11.12
N GLY A 163 -17.82 2.35 11.98
CA GLY A 163 -16.86 3.41 11.67
C GLY A 163 -15.47 2.85 11.46
N ARG A 164 -14.57 3.08 12.43
CA ARG A 164 -13.15 2.77 12.36
C ARG A 164 -12.88 1.29 12.10
N PHE A 165 -11.99 1.03 11.15
CA PHE A 165 -11.64 -0.32 10.72
C PHE A 165 -10.90 -1.12 11.80
N GLY A 166 -11.26 -2.40 11.98
CA GLY A 166 -10.55 -3.33 12.87
C GLY A 166 -11.44 -4.13 13.82
N GLY A 167 -12.72 -3.76 13.95
CA GLY A 167 -13.68 -4.44 14.82
C GLY A 167 -13.59 -4.03 16.30
N ASN A 168 -14.17 -4.84 17.17
CA ASN A 168 -14.24 -4.63 18.61
C ASN A 168 -12.85 -4.59 19.26
N GLY A 169 -12.66 -3.65 20.17
CA GLY A 169 -11.38 -3.42 20.86
C GLY A 169 -10.37 -2.59 20.06
N THR A 170 -10.69 -2.22 18.82
CA THR A 170 -9.83 -1.33 18.03
C THR A 170 -9.80 0.08 18.62
N ARG A 171 -8.59 0.60 18.83
CA ARG A 171 -8.33 1.96 19.30
C ARG A 171 -8.92 3.00 18.34
N GLY A 172 -9.67 3.95 18.89
CA GLY A 172 -10.20 5.11 18.19
C GLY A 172 -9.20 6.25 17.95
N ALA A 173 -9.71 7.38 17.46
CA ALA A 173 -9.04 8.70 17.47
C ALA A 173 -10.11 9.75 17.76
N HIS A 174 -10.78 9.59 18.89
CA HIS A 174 -11.92 10.40 19.31
C HIS A 174 -11.68 11.09 20.66
N LEU A 175 -10.76 10.64 21.51
CA LEU A 175 -10.53 11.27 22.82
C LEU A 175 -9.08 11.19 23.30
N TYR A 176 -8.40 12.34 23.25
CA TYR A 176 -7.07 12.52 23.81
C TYR A 176 -7.03 13.72 24.75
N HIS A 177 -6.76 13.49 26.04
CA HIS A 177 -6.70 14.56 27.04
C HIS A 177 -5.29 15.17 27.09
N SER A 178 -5.02 16.05 26.12
CA SER A 178 -3.70 16.67 25.88
C SER A 178 -3.09 17.39 27.08
N ARG A 179 -3.90 17.94 27.99
CA ARG A 179 -3.39 18.61 29.19
C ARG A 179 -2.74 17.65 30.18
N LYS A 180 -3.22 16.41 30.28
CA LYS A 180 -2.63 15.37 31.14
C LYS A 180 -1.84 14.32 30.36
N CYS A 181 -1.73 14.45 29.03
CA CYS A 181 -1.13 13.44 28.17
C CYS A 181 -1.79 12.05 28.28
N GLN A 182 -3.09 12.02 28.60
CA GLN A 182 -3.85 10.77 28.79
C GLN A 182 -4.59 10.40 27.51
N ASN A 183 -4.44 9.14 27.09
CA ASN A 183 -5.01 8.62 25.86
C ASN A 183 -6.21 7.71 26.16
N PHE A 184 -7.41 8.27 26.03
CA PHE A 184 -8.67 7.54 26.22
C PHE A 184 -9.15 6.86 24.95
N ASN A 185 -8.43 6.96 23.83
CA ASN A 185 -8.76 6.19 22.63
C ASN A 185 -8.59 4.69 22.83
N ILE A 186 -7.77 4.30 23.81
CA ILE A 186 -7.47 2.91 24.17
C ILE A 186 -8.47 2.48 25.24
N ASN A 187 -8.88 1.21 25.21
CA ASN A 187 -9.91 0.62 26.08
C ASN A 187 -11.31 1.25 25.99
N THR A 188 -11.56 2.15 25.04
CA THR A 188 -12.89 2.74 24.87
C THR A 188 -13.42 2.60 23.44
N VAL A 189 -14.74 2.68 23.33
CA VAL A 189 -15.45 2.80 22.06
C VAL A 189 -15.97 4.22 21.91
N GLY A 190 -15.62 4.87 20.81
CA GLY A 190 -16.16 6.17 20.42
C GLY A 190 -17.41 6.02 19.55
N ILE A 191 -18.52 6.66 19.96
CA ILE A 191 -19.77 6.74 19.20
C ILE A 191 -20.01 8.19 18.79
N MET A 192 -20.12 8.47 17.49
CA MET A 192 -20.50 9.80 16.97
C MET A 192 -21.99 9.85 16.64
N LEU A 193 -22.69 10.85 17.19
CA LEU A 193 -24.06 11.20 16.84
C LEU A 193 -24.06 12.26 15.73
N LEU A 194 -24.71 11.99 14.59
CA LEU A 194 -24.77 12.94 13.48
C LEU A 194 -25.68 14.13 13.79
N GLY A 195 -25.09 15.20 14.33
CA GLY A 195 -25.77 16.44 14.66
C GLY A 195 -24.98 17.26 15.67
N ASN A 196 -25.56 18.35 16.14
CA ASN A 196 -25.06 19.11 17.27
C ASN A 196 -26.18 19.24 18.30
N TYR A 197 -25.96 18.76 19.51
CA TYR A 197 -27.00 18.65 20.53
C TYR A 197 -26.65 19.43 21.81
N ALA A 198 -25.75 20.41 21.69
CA ALA A 198 -25.41 21.35 22.75
C ALA A 198 -26.63 22.15 23.26
N ALA A 199 -27.60 22.43 22.39
CA ALA A 199 -28.76 23.27 22.71
C ALA A 199 -30.12 22.69 22.26
N THR A 200 -30.14 21.47 21.71
CA THR A 200 -31.37 20.82 21.23
C THR A 200 -31.35 19.34 21.59
N PRO A 201 -32.50 18.74 21.96
CA PRO A 201 -32.55 17.32 22.25
C PRO A 201 -32.26 16.48 21.01
N MET A 202 -31.63 15.32 21.20
CA MET A 202 -31.47 14.35 20.12
C MET A 202 -32.82 13.70 19.75
N PRO A 203 -33.01 13.26 18.49
CA PRO A 203 -34.20 12.51 18.11
C PRO A 203 -34.37 11.22 18.91
N GLN A 204 -35.61 10.85 19.25
CA GLN A 204 -35.89 9.64 20.03
C GLN A 204 -35.31 8.37 19.39
N ALA A 205 -35.38 8.24 18.07
CA ALA A 205 -34.82 7.10 17.35
C ALA A 205 -33.30 6.98 17.53
N MET A 206 -32.58 8.11 17.57
CA MET A 206 -31.15 8.16 17.85
C MET A 206 -30.87 7.78 19.31
N GLU A 207 -31.63 8.31 20.26
CA GLU A 207 -31.49 7.99 21.70
C GLU A 207 -31.72 6.49 21.98
N ASP A 208 -32.77 5.92 21.40
CA ASP A 208 -33.10 4.50 21.55
C ASP A 208 -31.99 3.62 20.97
N SER A 209 -31.41 4.04 19.84
CA SER A 209 -30.29 3.34 19.20
C SER A 209 -29.02 3.43 20.01
N LEU A 210 -28.73 4.60 20.58
CA LEU A 210 -27.58 4.81 21.46
C LEU A 210 -27.69 3.96 22.73
N ALA A 211 -28.87 3.89 23.36
CA ALA A 211 -29.10 3.07 24.54
C ALA A 211 -28.93 1.57 24.25
N ARG A 212 -29.49 1.07 23.14
CA ARG A 212 -29.40 -0.34 22.74
C ARG A 212 -28.00 -0.73 22.30
N LEU A 213 -27.31 0.14 21.54
CA LEU A 213 -25.92 -0.08 21.16
C LEU A 213 -25.01 -0.12 22.38
N SER A 214 -25.17 0.85 23.30
CA SER A 214 -24.38 0.90 24.53
C SER A 214 -24.60 -0.34 25.39
N ALA A 215 -25.84 -0.77 25.54
CA ALA A 215 -26.20 -1.99 26.25
C ALA A 215 -25.60 -3.25 25.63
N TRP A 216 -25.71 -3.40 24.31
CA TRP A 216 -25.19 -4.56 23.61
C TRP A 216 -23.67 -4.64 23.69
N LEU A 217 -22.98 -3.53 23.42
CA LEU A 217 -21.51 -3.44 23.52
C LEU A 217 -21.02 -3.68 24.95
N ALA A 218 -21.75 -3.21 25.96
CA ALA A 218 -21.43 -3.47 27.36
C ALA A 218 -21.52 -4.96 27.71
N VAL A 219 -22.61 -5.63 27.32
CA VAL A 219 -22.81 -7.07 27.58
C VAL A 219 -21.75 -7.92 26.88
N VAL A 220 -21.49 -7.68 25.59
CA VAL A 220 -20.52 -8.50 24.84
C VAL A 220 -19.07 -8.27 25.28
N ASN A 221 -18.75 -7.11 25.87
CA ASN A 221 -17.42 -6.82 26.44
C ASN A 221 -17.33 -7.11 27.95
N GLY A 222 -18.44 -7.43 28.62
CA GLY A 222 -18.44 -7.87 30.02
C GLY A 222 -18.41 -6.74 31.06
N PHE A 223 -18.94 -5.56 30.74
CA PHE A 223 -19.13 -4.48 31.72
C PHE A 223 -20.59 -4.05 31.83
N GLU A 224 -20.96 -3.40 32.93
CA GLU A 224 -22.31 -2.88 33.15
C GLU A 224 -22.41 -1.43 32.67
N PRO A 225 -23.37 -1.05 31.82
CA PRO A 225 -23.42 0.29 31.19
C PRO A 225 -23.81 1.42 32.16
N SER A 226 -24.37 1.07 33.33
CA SER A 226 -24.72 2.05 34.39
C SER A 226 -23.68 2.16 35.50
N ALA A 227 -22.61 1.36 35.44
CA ALA A 227 -21.61 1.34 36.49
C ALA A 227 -20.71 2.58 36.47
N VAL A 228 -20.12 2.85 37.62
CA VAL A 228 -18.92 3.67 37.76
C VAL A 228 -17.76 2.71 38.01
N SER A 229 -16.72 2.79 37.19
CA SER A 229 -15.56 1.90 37.26
C SER A 229 -14.26 2.70 37.31
N THR A 230 -13.23 2.09 37.90
CA THR A 230 -11.86 2.60 37.84
C THR A 230 -11.05 1.74 36.88
N SER A 231 -10.38 2.37 35.91
CA SER A 231 -9.48 1.67 34.99
C SER A 231 -8.16 2.39 34.84
N GLU A 232 -7.14 1.64 34.44
CA GLU A 232 -5.88 2.21 34.00
C GLU A 232 -6.06 2.96 32.67
N ILE A 233 -5.33 4.07 32.54
CA ILE A 233 -5.31 4.92 31.36
C ILE A 233 -3.88 5.00 30.86
N TRP A 234 -3.75 4.83 29.55
CA TRP A 234 -2.47 5.04 28.87
C TRP A 234 -2.07 6.50 28.96
N GLU A 235 -0.89 6.77 29.50
CA GLU A 235 -0.32 8.10 29.57
C GLU A 235 0.95 8.17 28.74
N ASN A 236 1.05 9.23 27.95
CA ASN A 236 2.24 9.54 27.20
C ASN A 236 3.19 10.41 28.05
N PRO A 237 4.51 10.21 27.95
CA PRO A 237 5.46 11.11 28.59
C PRO A 237 5.45 12.49 27.92
N ARG A 238 6.04 13.49 28.58
CA ARG A 238 6.33 14.78 27.95
C ARG A 238 7.74 14.78 27.37
N ASN A 239 7.89 15.34 26.18
CA ASN A 239 9.19 15.60 25.56
C ASN A 239 9.88 16.82 26.21
N ILE A 240 11.08 17.13 25.73
CA ILE A 240 11.90 18.26 26.24
C ILE A 240 11.23 19.64 26.09
N GLU A 241 10.23 19.78 25.22
CA GLU A 241 9.45 21.01 25.04
C GLU A 241 8.20 21.05 25.95
N GLY A 242 8.01 20.06 26.83
CA GLY A 242 6.82 19.93 27.69
C GLY A 242 5.58 19.41 26.96
N LYS A 243 5.74 18.94 25.72
CA LYS A 243 4.67 18.46 24.84
C LYS A 243 4.49 16.96 25.01
N CYS A 244 3.26 16.45 24.97
CA CYS A 244 3.04 14.99 25.04
C CYS A 244 3.68 14.29 23.83
N ASP A 245 4.49 13.26 24.10
CA ASP A 245 5.09 12.39 23.09
C ASP A 245 4.15 11.21 22.81
N ILE A 246 3.34 11.34 21.77
CA ILE A 246 2.33 10.33 21.41
C ILE A 246 2.92 9.03 20.86
N SER A 247 4.23 8.96 20.62
CA SER A 247 4.91 7.76 20.09
C SER A 247 5.29 6.72 21.16
N SER A 248 5.16 7.08 22.45
CA SER A 248 5.56 6.24 23.58
C SER A 248 4.59 6.39 24.75
N GLY A 249 4.63 5.50 25.73
CA GLY A 249 3.80 5.60 26.94
C GLY A 249 3.62 4.27 27.65
N ALA A 250 2.76 4.28 28.67
CA ALA A 250 2.37 3.10 29.43
C ALA A 250 1.03 3.33 30.12
N TYR A 251 0.40 2.26 30.61
CA TYR A 251 -0.65 2.36 31.61
C TYR A 251 -0.03 2.80 32.94
N SER A 252 -0.19 4.08 33.30
CA SER A 252 0.47 4.68 34.49
C SER A 252 -0.46 5.52 35.36
N THR A 253 -1.66 5.85 34.87
CA THR A 253 -2.67 6.59 35.64
C THR A 253 -3.98 5.84 35.64
N THR A 254 -4.91 6.27 36.49
CA THR A 254 -6.25 5.69 36.56
C THR A 254 -7.32 6.75 36.39
N PHE A 255 -8.47 6.33 35.86
CA PHE A 255 -9.67 7.15 35.78
C PHE A 255 -10.84 6.42 36.43
N THR A 256 -11.53 7.11 37.35
CA THR A 256 -12.77 6.65 37.97
C THR A 256 -13.93 7.45 37.41
N GLY A 257 -14.85 6.79 36.73
CA GLY A 257 -16.00 7.44 36.12
C GLY A 257 -17.01 6.45 35.56
N PRO A 258 -18.12 6.94 35.00
CA PRO A 258 -19.14 6.09 34.40
C PRO A 258 -18.58 5.25 33.24
N THR A 259 -19.19 4.10 32.98
CA THR A 259 -18.81 3.22 31.85
C THR A 259 -19.40 3.66 30.52
N VAL A 260 -20.49 4.42 30.53
CA VAL A 260 -21.05 5.13 29.36
C VAL A 260 -21.06 6.62 29.67
N LEU A 261 -20.34 7.44 28.91
CA LEU A 261 -20.10 8.83 29.30
C LEU A 261 -20.03 9.77 28.10
N SER A 262 -20.25 11.06 28.36
CA SER A 262 -19.88 12.11 27.41
C SER A 262 -18.37 12.17 27.27
N HIS A 263 -17.89 12.57 26.09
CA HIS A 263 -16.49 12.88 25.91
C HIS A 263 -16.04 14.06 26.77
N GLY A 264 -16.93 15.04 27.04
CA GLY A 264 -16.70 16.36 27.62
C GLY A 264 -15.55 16.41 28.62
N ASP A 265 -14.36 16.59 28.05
CA ASP A 265 -13.08 15.99 28.45
C ASP A 265 -13.10 15.28 29.81
N ILE A 266 -13.58 14.03 29.73
CA ILE A 266 -13.65 12.99 30.77
C ILE A 266 -14.49 13.30 32.01
N GLU A 267 -15.45 14.18 31.81
CA GLU A 267 -16.77 14.34 32.44
C GLU A 267 -16.84 14.74 33.93
N ALA A 268 -17.00 16.04 34.19
CA ALA A 268 -18.02 16.54 35.13
C ALA A 268 -18.63 17.87 34.62
N GLY A 269 -19.93 17.84 34.29
CA GLY A 269 -20.71 18.93 33.67
C GLY A 269 -20.85 18.72 32.16
N ASN A 270 -21.88 17.96 31.75
CA ASN A 270 -22.15 17.68 30.34
C ASN A 270 -22.41 19.00 29.59
N SER A 271 -21.61 19.30 28.56
CA SER A 271 -21.81 20.46 27.69
C SER A 271 -23.07 20.32 26.83
N ASP A 272 -23.53 19.09 26.64
CA ASP A 272 -24.65 18.76 25.76
C ASP A 272 -25.94 18.56 26.55
N PHE A 273 -27.08 18.73 25.87
CA PHE A 273 -28.41 18.53 26.46
C PHE A 273 -28.76 17.05 26.70
N PHE A 274 -27.76 16.17 26.83
CA PHE A 274 -27.93 14.73 27.03
C PHE A 274 -28.12 14.39 28.50
N ASP A 275 -29.17 13.64 28.81
CA ASP A 275 -29.31 13.00 30.10
C ASP A 275 -28.59 11.64 30.09
N PHE A 276 -27.30 11.65 30.42
CA PHE A 276 -26.52 10.42 30.55
C PHE A 276 -27.02 9.50 31.67
N THR A 277 -27.72 10.02 32.68
CA THR A 277 -28.32 9.19 33.73
C THR A 277 -29.47 8.37 33.16
N LEU A 278 -30.34 9.01 32.38
CA LEU A 278 -31.41 8.32 31.66
C LEU A 278 -30.84 7.33 30.64
N LEU A 279 -29.82 7.73 29.86
CA LEU A 279 -29.17 6.85 28.88
C LEU A 279 -28.62 5.59 29.55
N ARG A 280 -27.86 5.73 30.63
CA ARG A 280 -27.30 4.61 31.41
C ARG A 280 -28.40 3.71 31.95
N THR A 281 -29.50 4.28 32.43
CA THR A 281 -30.66 3.53 32.93
C THR A 281 -31.34 2.74 31.81
N LYS A 282 -31.60 3.37 30.65
CA LYS A 282 -32.16 2.70 29.47
C LYS A 282 -31.23 1.59 28.98
N ALA A 283 -29.93 1.86 28.90
CA ALA A 283 -28.92 0.88 28.50
C ALA A 283 -28.86 -0.30 29.47
N GLN A 284 -28.94 -0.05 30.78
CA GLN A 284 -28.97 -1.13 31.79
C GLN A 284 -30.19 -2.04 31.62
N ASN A 285 -31.36 -1.47 31.32
CA ASN A 285 -32.58 -2.25 31.07
C ASN A 285 -32.43 -3.15 29.84
N PHE A 286 -31.87 -2.64 28.75
CA PHE A 286 -31.57 -3.45 27.57
C PHE A 286 -30.49 -4.50 27.83
N ALA A 287 -29.45 -4.16 28.59
CA ALA A 287 -28.37 -5.08 28.95
C ALA A 287 -28.92 -6.32 29.68
N ASN A 288 -29.90 -6.13 30.58
CA ASN A 288 -30.56 -7.25 31.27
C ASN A 288 -31.29 -8.19 30.30
N THR A 289 -31.83 -7.69 29.19
CA THR A 289 -32.44 -8.50 28.13
C THR A 289 -31.40 -9.22 27.28
N TYR A 290 -30.26 -8.58 27.02
CA TYR A 290 -29.20 -9.14 26.17
C TYR A 290 -28.31 -10.17 26.87
N LYS A 291 -28.30 -10.18 28.20
CA LYS A 291 -27.60 -11.21 28.98
C LYS A 291 -28.04 -12.61 28.53
N ASN A 292 -27.06 -13.46 28.24
CA ASN A 292 -27.25 -14.85 27.81
C ASN A 292 -27.91 -15.03 26.42
N LEU A 293 -27.93 -14.00 25.58
CA LEU A 293 -28.27 -14.20 24.17
C LEU A 293 -27.13 -14.90 23.43
N PHE A 294 -27.54 -15.68 22.44
CA PHE A 294 -26.65 -16.36 21.49
C PHE A 294 -26.96 -15.84 20.09
N TYR A 295 -25.98 -15.93 19.21
CA TYR A 295 -26.04 -15.31 17.89
C TYR A 295 -25.83 -16.34 16.80
N LYS A 296 -26.58 -16.20 15.71
CA LYS A 296 -26.36 -16.93 14.46
C LYS A 296 -26.40 -15.98 13.28
N THR A 297 -25.69 -16.32 12.21
CA THR A 297 -25.82 -15.61 10.93
C THR A 297 -26.89 -16.28 10.07
N THR A 298 -27.40 -15.58 9.05
CA THR A 298 -28.42 -16.14 8.14
C THR A 298 -27.91 -17.31 7.31
N ASN A 299 -26.59 -17.39 7.09
CA ASN A 299 -25.96 -18.33 6.16
C ASN A 299 -25.25 -19.49 6.87
N SER A 300 -25.32 -19.56 8.20
CA SER A 300 -24.67 -20.60 8.98
C SER A 300 -25.61 -21.18 10.04
N SER A 301 -25.50 -22.49 10.27
CA SER A 301 -26.14 -23.16 11.40
C SER A 301 -25.35 -22.99 12.71
N ASP A 302 -24.16 -22.41 12.65
CA ASP A 302 -23.32 -22.20 13.82
C ASP A 302 -23.92 -21.18 14.77
N ILE A 303 -23.81 -21.48 16.06
CA ILE A 303 -24.29 -20.65 17.16
C ILE A 303 -23.07 -20.10 17.89
N PHE A 304 -23.11 -18.82 18.22
CA PHE A 304 -22.01 -18.12 18.89
C PHE A 304 -22.50 -17.47 20.18
N SER A 305 -21.65 -17.48 21.19
CA SER A 305 -21.73 -16.53 22.31
C SER A 305 -20.75 -15.39 22.04
N LEU A 306 -21.13 -14.17 22.38
CA LEU A 306 -20.25 -13.01 22.37
C LEU A 306 -19.99 -12.60 23.81
N SER A 307 -18.74 -12.70 24.24
CA SER A 307 -18.34 -12.40 25.62
C SER A 307 -16.88 -11.99 25.69
N SER A 308 -16.54 -11.08 26.61
CA SER A 308 -15.18 -10.54 26.77
C SER A 308 -14.59 -10.00 25.46
N GLY A 309 -15.45 -9.44 24.60
CA GLY A 309 -15.05 -8.86 23.33
C GLY A 309 -14.69 -9.86 22.23
N ALA A 310 -15.04 -11.13 22.37
CA ALA A 310 -14.76 -12.17 21.38
C ALA A 310 -15.94 -13.13 21.16
N ALA A 311 -15.92 -13.83 20.02
CA ALA A 311 -16.90 -14.82 19.62
C ALA A 311 -16.44 -16.24 19.96
N ARG A 312 -17.25 -16.98 20.70
CA ARG A 312 -17.05 -18.40 20.98
C ARG A 312 -18.15 -19.22 20.31
N LYS A 313 -17.76 -20.18 19.46
CA LYS A 313 -18.67 -21.15 18.88
C LYS A 313 -19.24 -22.08 19.97
N MET A 314 -20.55 -22.25 19.96
CA MET A 314 -21.31 -23.04 20.92
C MET A 314 -21.76 -24.36 20.30
N VAL A 315 -21.89 -25.40 21.11
CA VAL A 315 -22.46 -26.69 20.69
C VAL A 315 -23.98 -26.60 20.57
N SER A 316 -24.63 -25.88 21.49
CA SER A 316 -26.08 -25.70 21.51
C SER A 316 -26.47 -24.47 22.34
N ALA A 317 -27.64 -23.91 22.07
CA ALA A 317 -28.27 -22.86 22.87
C ALA A 317 -29.80 -23.03 22.86
N SER A 318 -30.48 -22.43 23.84
CA SER A 318 -31.94 -22.43 23.88
C SER A 318 -32.49 -21.59 22.72
N ALA A 319 -33.45 -22.12 21.97
CA ALA A 319 -33.92 -21.50 20.72
C ALA A 319 -34.52 -20.10 20.92
N ASP A 320 -35.15 -19.84 22.07
CA ASP A 320 -35.72 -18.54 22.48
C ASP A 320 -34.63 -17.50 22.84
N LYS A 321 -33.37 -17.93 22.96
CA LYS A 321 -32.21 -17.07 23.24
C LYS A 321 -31.33 -16.85 22.01
N ILE A 322 -31.66 -17.43 20.87
CA ILE A 322 -30.87 -17.29 19.64
C ILE A 322 -31.40 -16.13 18.81
N VAL A 323 -30.55 -15.13 18.61
CA VAL A 323 -30.83 -13.95 17.78
C VAL A 323 -30.07 -14.04 16.47
N ALA A 324 -30.73 -13.68 15.37
CA ALA A 324 -30.08 -13.57 14.08
C ALA A 324 -29.40 -12.19 13.92
N ILE A 325 -28.12 -12.18 13.56
CA ILE A 325 -27.36 -10.96 13.22
C ILE A 325 -26.68 -11.14 11.86
N SER A 326 -26.21 -10.04 11.26
CA SER A 326 -25.46 -10.11 10.01
C SER A 326 -24.08 -10.73 10.22
N GLU A 327 -23.53 -11.31 9.16
CA GLU A 327 -22.17 -11.86 9.17
C GLU A 327 -21.13 -10.78 9.50
N THR A 328 -21.27 -9.59 8.90
CA THR A 328 -20.40 -8.44 9.20
C THR A 328 -20.45 -8.04 10.67
N GLN A 329 -21.63 -8.09 11.30
CA GLN A 329 -21.78 -7.74 12.72
C GLN A 329 -21.20 -8.81 13.65
N LEU A 330 -21.34 -10.10 13.33
CA LEU A 330 -20.69 -11.17 14.09
C LEU A 330 -19.15 -11.01 14.05
N HIS A 331 -18.61 -10.73 12.87
CA HIS A 331 -17.17 -10.61 12.63
C HIS A 331 -16.55 -9.25 13.01
N LEU A 332 -17.33 -8.36 13.63
CA LEU A 332 -16.75 -7.29 14.45
C LEU A 332 -15.97 -7.89 15.63
N PHE A 333 -16.31 -9.10 16.06
CA PHE A 333 -15.65 -9.79 17.17
C PHE A 333 -14.73 -10.89 16.62
N PRO A 334 -13.46 -10.93 17.03
CA PRO A 334 -12.58 -12.04 16.69
C PRO A 334 -13.06 -13.34 17.35
N SER A 335 -12.60 -14.48 16.83
CA SER A 335 -12.71 -15.74 17.58
C SER A 335 -12.03 -15.62 18.94
N GLU A 336 -12.64 -16.19 19.99
CA GLU A 336 -12.10 -16.19 21.36
C GLU A 336 -10.67 -16.73 21.43
N THR A 337 -10.38 -17.74 20.61
CA THR A 337 -9.02 -18.18 20.36
C THR A 337 -8.57 -17.66 19.00
N LEU A 338 -7.65 -16.70 19.00
CA LEU A 338 -6.93 -16.25 17.81
C LEU A 338 -5.96 -17.34 17.35
N ALA A 339 -6.47 -18.38 16.71
CA ALA A 339 -5.66 -19.47 16.18
C ALA A 339 -5.02 -19.05 14.85
N LYS A 340 -3.72 -19.35 14.69
CA LYS A 340 -3.07 -19.23 13.39
C LYS A 340 -3.67 -20.26 12.41
N PHE A 341 -4.00 -19.81 11.21
CA PHE A 341 -4.45 -20.63 10.10
C PHE A 341 -3.25 -21.33 9.49
N ALA A 342 -3.47 -22.56 9.03
CA ALA A 342 -2.45 -23.32 8.33
C ALA A 342 -2.12 -22.68 6.97
N ASP A 343 -0.89 -22.86 6.52
CA ASP A 343 -0.48 -22.47 5.16
C ASP A 343 -1.39 -23.11 4.11
N GLY A 344 -1.74 -22.31 3.09
CA GLY A 344 -2.71 -22.66 2.06
C GLY A 344 -4.15 -22.27 2.37
N THR A 345 -4.48 -21.87 3.61
CA THR A 345 -5.84 -21.44 3.96
C THR A 345 -6.23 -20.18 3.18
N LEU A 346 -7.41 -20.20 2.55
CA LEU A 346 -8.00 -19.02 1.93
C LEU A 346 -8.84 -18.28 2.99
N ILE A 347 -8.57 -17.00 3.16
CA ILE A 347 -9.26 -16.15 4.13
C ILE A 347 -9.77 -14.87 3.47
N ARG A 348 -10.88 -14.37 3.96
CA ARG A 348 -11.46 -13.08 3.58
C ARG A 348 -12.12 -12.46 4.80
N SER A 349 -11.96 -11.14 4.98
CA SER A 349 -12.70 -10.43 6.02
C SER A 349 -14.19 -10.37 5.70
N ALA A 350 -15.06 -10.48 6.69
CA ALA A 350 -16.49 -10.27 6.49
C ALA A 350 -16.81 -8.84 6.01
N SER A 351 -16.02 -7.84 6.42
CA SER A 351 -16.24 -6.43 6.10
C SER A 351 -15.61 -6.02 4.76
N ARG A 352 -14.64 -6.80 4.24
CA ARG A 352 -13.88 -6.50 3.01
C ARG A 352 -13.88 -7.65 2.02
N GLY A 353 -14.12 -7.35 0.74
CA GLY A 353 -14.25 -8.36 -0.32
C GLY A 353 -12.96 -9.05 -0.77
N ARG A 354 -11.76 -8.58 -0.38
CA ARG A 354 -10.48 -9.14 -0.88
C ARG A 354 -10.17 -10.50 -0.26
N ILE A 355 -9.72 -11.42 -1.10
CA ILE A 355 -9.38 -12.78 -0.70
C ILE A 355 -7.86 -12.91 -0.63
N TYR A 356 -7.39 -13.60 0.40
CA TYR A 356 -5.99 -13.85 0.63
C TYR A 356 -5.73 -15.34 0.80
N LYS A 357 -4.53 -15.76 0.42
CA LYS A 357 -3.96 -17.05 0.81
C LYS A 357 -3.01 -16.82 1.99
N VAL A 358 -3.16 -17.57 3.07
CA VAL A 358 -2.18 -17.63 4.15
C VAL A 358 -1.00 -18.48 3.70
N GLU A 359 0.22 -17.95 3.79
CA GLU A 359 1.45 -18.67 3.44
C GLU A 359 2.63 -18.06 4.19
N ALA A 360 3.41 -18.89 4.90
CA ALA A 360 4.57 -18.47 5.68
C ALA A 360 4.25 -17.30 6.64
N GLU A 361 3.13 -17.41 7.36
CA GLU A 361 2.59 -16.40 8.29
C GLU A 361 2.24 -15.05 7.65
N LYS A 362 2.14 -14.98 6.33
CA LYS A 362 1.72 -13.80 5.57
C LYS A 362 0.41 -14.05 4.87
N ARG A 363 -0.32 -12.97 4.58
CA ARG A 363 -1.47 -12.99 3.67
C ARG A 363 -1.02 -12.52 2.29
N ARG A 364 -1.10 -13.41 1.31
CA ARG A 364 -0.82 -13.11 -0.10
C ARG A 364 -2.12 -12.75 -0.80
N ASP A 365 -2.20 -11.53 -1.34
CA ASP A 365 -3.40 -11.01 -2.01
C ASP A 365 -3.70 -11.80 -3.30
N ILE A 366 -4.97 -12.09 -3.54
CA ILE A 366 -5.47 -12.67 -4.78
C ILE A 366 -6.19 -11.54 -5.53
N LEU A 367 -5.43 -10.85 -6.36
CA LEU A 367 -5.81 -9.55 -6.91
C LEU A 367 -7.02 -9.57 -7.84
N ASN A 368 -7.35 -10.73 -8.43
CA ASN A 368 -8.52 -10.89 -9.29
C ASN A 368 -8.99 -12.34 -9.38
N GLU A 369 -10.21 -12.50 -9.88
CA GLU A 369 -10.85 -13.80 -10.09
C GLU A 369 -10.09 -14.72 -11.06
N GLU A 370 -9.35 -14.16 -12.01
CA GLU A 370 -8.61 -14.96 -12.98
C GLU A 370 -7.41 -15.67 -12.33
N ILE A 371 -6.66 -14.98 -11.48
CA ILE A 371 -5.61 -15.58 -10.64
C ILE A 371 -6.21 -16.65 -9.73
N PHE A 372 -7.35 -16.36 -9.11
CA PHE A 372 -8.06 -17.32 -8.26
C PHE A 372 -8.35 -18.64 -9.00
N LYS A 373 -8.88 -18.56 -10.22
CA LYS A 373 -9.19 -19.71 -11.07
C LYS A 373 -7.92 -20.44 -11.54
N PHE A 374 -6.88 -19.72 -11.96
CA PHE A 374 -5.62 -20.34 -12.40
C PHE A 374 -4.91 -21.10 -11.29
N ALA A 375 -4.99 -20.60 -10.06
CA ALA A 375 -4.46 -21.29 -8.89
C ALA A 375 -5.33 -22.47 -8.43
N ASN A 376 -6.43 -22.76 -9.13
CA ASN A 376 -7.39 -23.83 -8.82
C ASN A 376 -7.97 -23.72 -7.40
N PHE A 377 -8.14 -22.49 -6.92
CA PHE A 377 -8.81 -22.21 -5.66
C PHE A 377 -10.33 -22.35 -5.81
N LYS A 378 -11.00 -22.65 -4.70
CA LYS A 378 -12.44 -22.88 -4.66
C LYS A 378 -13.11 -21.90 -3.71
N TRP A 379 -14.27 -21.40 -4.11
CA TRP A 379 -14.99 -20.37 -3.35
C TRP A 379 -15.49 -20.93 -2.02
N GLU A 380 -15.88 -22.20 -2.00
CA GLU A 380 -16.30 -22.93 -0.80
C GLU A 380 -15.19 -23.14 0.24
N ASP A 381 -13.92 -23.01 -0.16
CA ASP A 381 -12.77 -23.16 0.74
C ASP A 381 -12.41 -21.84 1.46
N ILE A 382 -13.06 -20.72 1.11
CA ILE A 382 -12.78 -19.41 1.70
C ILE A 382 -13.37 -19.34 3.10
N LYS A 383 -12.52 -19.15 4.10
CA LYS A 383 -12.93 -18.87 5.47
C LYS A 383 -13.21 -17.38 5.64
N ILE A 384 -14.42 -17.06 6.11
CA ILE A 384 -14.78 -15.70 6.49
C ILE A 384 -14.31 -15.48 7.92
N VAL A 385 -13.54 -14.41 8.13
CA VAL A 385 -12.87 -14.09 9.39
C VAL A 385 -13.13 -12.63 9.78
N SER A 386 -12.85 -12.29 11.04
CA SER A 386 -12.82 -10.89 11.48
C SER A 386 -11.63 -10.12 10.88
N ASP A 387 -11.73 -8.80 10.85
CA ASP A 387 -10.59 -7.95 10.45
C ASP A 387 -9.38 -8.17 11.35
N ARG A 388 -9.60 -8.35 12.66
CA ARG A 388 -8.54 -8.62 13.64
C ARG A 388 -7.82 -9.95 13.38
N GLU A 389 -8.53 -11.02 13.03
CA GLU A 389 -7.89 -12.28 12.63
C GLU A 389 -7.12 -12.14 11.31
N LEU A 390 -7.62 -11.32 10.38
CA LEU A 390 -6.99 -11.10 9.09
C LEU A 390 -5.64 -10.36 9.22
N ILE A 391 -5.51 -9.38 10.13
CA ILE A 391 -4.29 -8.60 10.35
C ILE A 391 -3.18 -9.34 11.11
N LEU A 392 -3.48 -10.49 11.72
CA LEU A 392 -2.44 -11.36 12.32
C LEU A 392 -1.41 -11.82 11.27
N TYR A 393 -1.77 -11.73 9.99
CA TYR A 393 -0.91 -12.02 8.86
C TYR A 393 -0.53 -10.72 8.16
N PRO A 394 0.73 -10.24 8.31
CA PRO A 394 1.24 -9.15 7.51
C PRO A 394 1.13 -9.43 6.01
N PHE A 395 1.11 -8.38 5.19
CA PHE A 395 1.08 -8.55 3.74
C PHE A 395 2.33 -9.27 3.24
N GLY A 396 2.13 -10.26 2.37
CA GLY A 396 3.15 -10.85 1.51
C GLY A 396 3.01 -10.40 0.06
N GLU A 397 3.96 -10.81 -0.78
CA GLU A 397 3.83 -10.64 -2.23
C GLU A 397 2.52 -11.30 -2.71
N PRO A 398 1.75 -10.66 -3.60
CA PRO A 398 0.51 -11.25 -4.10
C PRO A 398 0.74 -12.60 -4.80
N ILE A 399 -0.33 -13.37 -4.96
CA ILE A 399 -0.30 -14.60 -5.75
C ILE A 399 -0.12 -14.21 -7.23
N PRO A 400 0.98 -14.61 -7.90
CA PRO A 400 1.20 -14.25 -9.29
C PRO A 400 0.31 -15.07 -10.22
N TYR A 401 0.15 -14.59 -11.45
CA TYR A 401 -0.27 -15.48 -12.54
C TYR A 401 0.77 -16.60 -12.75
N PRO A 402 0.39 -17.73 -13.37
CA PRO A 402 1.34 -18.76 -13.77
C PRO A 402 2.49 -18.20 -14.62
N ASP A 403 3.68 -18.77 -14.44
CA ASP A 403 4.86 -18.42 -15.21
C ASP A 403 4.59 -18.48 -16.73
N GLY A 404 5.06 -17.46 -17.45
CA GLY A 404 4.78 -17.29 -18.87
C GLY A 404 3.61 -16.35 -19.17
N THR A 405 2.75 -16.05 -18.21
CA THR A 405 1.60 -15.16 -18.41
C THR A 405 2.07 -13.74 -18.76
N LEU A 406 1.46 -13.16 -19.81
CA LEU A 406 1.75 -11.82 -20.28
C LEU A 406 0.67 -10.84 -19.81
N VAL A 407 1.09 -9.72 -19.23
CA VAL A 407 0.20 -8.67 -18.75
C VAL A 407 0.62 -7.30 -19.28
N LYS A 408 -0.34 -6.40 -19.47
CA LYS A 408 -0.11 -5.00 -19.83
C LYS A 408 -0.84 -4.06 -18.89
N ASP A 409 -0.20 -2.95 -18.58
CA ASP A 409 -0.80 -1.85 -17.83
C ASP A 409 -1.56 -0.86 -18.74
N GLU A 410 -2.28 0.06 -18.12
CA GLU A 410 -3.00 1.14 -18.82
C GLU A 410 -2.08 2.12 -19.57
N LYS A 411 -0.77 2.12 -19.28
CA LYS A 411 0.24 2.92 -19.99
C LYS A 411 0.81 2.18 -21.21
N GLY A 412 0.46 0.91 -21.40
CA GLY A 412 0.98 0.04 -22.45
C GLY A 412 2.32 -0.63 -22.15
N SER A 413 2.83 -0.53 -20.91
CA SER A 413 4.00 -1.30 -20.48
C SER A 413 3.61 -2.77 -20.38
N VAL A 414 4.47 -3.65 -20.89
CA VAL A 414 4.18 -5.08 -20.97
C VAL A 414 5.16 -5.86 -20.10
N TYR A 415 4.65 -6.84 -19.37
CA TYR A 415 5.42 -7.70 -18.49
C TYR A 415 5.10 -9.18 -18.71
N LYS A 416 6.05 -10.04 -18.37
CA LYS A 416 5.89 -11.48 -18.26
C LYS A 416 6.06 -11.90 -16.81
N PHE A 417 5.16 -12.74 -16.27
CA PHE A 417 5.36 -13.40 -14.98
C PHE A 417 6.38 -14.54 -15.12
N GLU A 418 7.38 -14.55 -14.24
CA GLU A 418 8.40 -15.61 -14.18
C GLU A 418 9.05 -15.66 -12.79
N GLY A 419 8.99 -16.82 -12.12
CA GLY A 419 9.58 -17.00 -10.79
C GLY A 419 9.03 -16.01 -9.76
N GLU A 420 7.71 -15.85 -9.74
CA GLU A 420 6.96 -14.88 -8.92
C GLU A 420 7.26 -13.39 -9.18
N LYS A 421 8.08 -13.07 -10.19
CA LYS A 421 8.46 -11.70 -10.53
C LYS A 421 7.85 -11.25 -11.85
N LEU A 422 7.71 -9.93 -11.99
CA LEU A 422 7.38 -9.30 -13.26
C LEU A 422 8.66 -8.95 -14.03
N ARG A 423 8.85 -9.53 -15.20
CA ARG A 423 9.92 -9.16 -16.14
C ARG A 423 9.38 -8.20 -17.19
N TYR A 424 9.89 -6.98 -17.22
CA TYR A 424 9.51 -5.96 -18.22
C TYR A 424 9.98 -6.37 -19.61
N ILE A 425 9.11 -6.27 -20.62
CA ILE A 425 9.45 -6.51 -22.02
C ILE A 425 9.78 -5.16 -22.66
N THR A 426 11.06 -4.94 -22.99
CA THR A 426 11.58 -3.61 -23.35
C THR A 426 11.13 -3.09 -24.71
N SER A 427 10.67 -3.97 -25.61
CA SER A 427 10.10 -3.56 -26.89
C SER A 427 9.15 -4.60 -27.50
N ALA A 428 8.23 -4.11 -28.33
CA ALA A 428 7.33 -4.94 -29.12
C ALA A 428 8.07 -5.94 -30.03
N ALA A 429 9.26 -5.58 -30.51
CA ALA A 429 10.05 -6.46 -31.37
C ALA A 429 10.53 -7.73 -30.66
N LEU A 430 10.66 -7.70 -29.33
CA LEU A 430 11.00 -8.88 -28.53
C LEU A 430 9.90 -9.94 -28.53
N PHE A 431 8.65 -9.61 -28.86
CA PHE A 431 7.61 -10.62 -29.02
C PHE A 431 7.97 -11.63 -30.10
N SER A 432 8.46 -11.16 -31.25
CA SER A 432 8.90 -12.05 -32.33
C SER A 432 10.17 -12.82 -31.96
N VAL A 433 11.07 -12.22 -31.19
CA VAL A 433 12.32 -12.86 -30.74
C VAL A 433 12.03 -14.01 -29.79
N TYR A 434 11.14 -13.81 -28.82
CA TYR A 434 10.77 -14.78 -27.80
C TYR A 434 9.53 -15.60 -28.14
N LYS A 435 8.99 -15.48 -29.37
CA LYS A 435 7.78 -16.17 -29.85
C LYS A 435 6.58 -15.95 -28.93
N LEU A 436 6.44 -14.75 -28.39
CA LEU A 436 5.33 -14.35 -27.52
C LEU A 436 4.10 -13.99 -28.35
N ASN A 437 2.91 -14.23 -27.80
CA ASN A 437 1.66 -13.99 -28.49
C ASN A 437 0.96 -12.72 -27.99
N TRP A 438 0.76 -11.76 -28.88
CA TRP A 438 0.02 -10.52 -28.58
C TRP A 438 -1.41 -10.75 -28.12
N SER A 439 -2.09 -11.79 -28.63
CA SER A 439 -3.48 -12.07 -28.22
C SER A 439 -3.59 -12.71 -26.83
N ALA A 440 -2.48 -13.15 -26.25
CA ALA A 440 -2.44 -13.70 -24.88
C ALA A 440 -2.31 -12.61 -23.80
N LEU A 441 -2.17 -11.34 -24.18
CA LEU A 441 -2.00 -10.24 -23.24
C LEU A 441 -3.25 -9.99 -22.41
N LYS A 442 -3.07 -9.96 -21.09
CA LYS A 442 -4.11 -9.61 -20.12
C LYS A 442 -3.94 -8.17 -19.65
N ASN A 443 -5.04 -7.47 -19.39
CA ASN A 443 -5.00 -6.15 -18.79
C ASN A 443 -4.86 -6.26 -17.27
N MET A 444 -4.00 -5.44 -16.67
CA MET A 444 -3.87 -5.36 -15.22
C MET A 444 -3.49 -3.93 -14.82
N ALA A 445 -4.13 -3.38 -13.79
CA ALA A 445 -3.88 -1.98 -13.42
C ALA A 445 -2.44 -1.79 -12.92
N SER A 446 -1.82 -0.64 -13.21
CA SER A 446 -0.46 -0.34 -12.74
C SER A 446 -0.34 -0.46 -11.22
N LYS A 447 -1.38 -0.06 -10.47
CA LYS A 447 -1.40 -0.14 -9.00
C LYS A 447 -1.19 -1.58 -8.51
N ASP A 448 -1.77 -2.55 -9.21
CA ASP A 448 -1.69 -3.98 -8.87
C ASP A 448 -0.36 -4.57 -9.33
N LEU A 449 0.12 -4.18 -10.52
CA LEU A 449 1.44 -4.60 -11.02
C LEU A 449 2.61 -4.06 -10.17
N ASN A 450 2.41 -2.94 -9.49
CA ASN A 450 3.42 -2.37 -8.59
C ASN A 450 3.56 -3.14 -7.27
N LEU A 451 2.60 -4.03 -6.95
CA LEU A 451 2.67 -4.89 -5.76
C LEU A 451 3.61 -6.09 -5.95
N TYR A 452 4.03 -6.39 -7.18
CA TYR A 452 4.95 -7.49 -7.47
C TYR A 452 6.39 -7.00 -7.62
N ALA A 453 7.31 -7.77 -7.05
CA ALA A 453 8.74 -7.61 -7.30
C ALA A 453 9.08 -7.64 -8.80
N LYS A 454 9.94 -6.70 -9.23
CA LYS A 454 10.43 -6.63 -10.62
C LYS A 454 11.66 -7.52 -10.79
N GLY A 455 11.64 -8.37 -11.82
CA GLY A 455 12.78 -9.16 -12.26
C GLY A 455 13.63 -8.42 -13.29
N GLN A 456 14.70 -9.05 -13.74
CA GLN A 456 15.50 -8.51 -14.86
C GLN A 456 14.64 -8.38 -16.11
N PRO A 457 14.73 -7.27 -16.86
CA PRO A 457 13.96 -7.08 -18.07
C PRO A 457 14.27 -8.18 -19.08
N LEU A 458 13.30 -8.46 -19.94
CA LEU A 458 13.50 -9.27 -21.13
C LEU A 458 14.15 -8.38 -22.18
N VAL A 459 15.36 -8.75 -22.58
CA VAL A 459 16.25 -8.00 -23.48
C VAL A 459 16.60 -8.89 -24.69
N TYR A 460 17.17 -8.34 -25.75
CA TYR A 460 17.67 -9.13 -26.87
C TYR A 460 18.74 -10.12 -26.41
N PRO A 461 18.70 -11.38 -26.89
CA PRO A 461 19.67 -12.40 -26.51
C PRO A 461 21.04 -12.12 -27.14
N ASP A 462 22.05 -12.77 -26.58
CA ASP A 462 23.41 -12.78 -27.11
C ASP A 462 23.45 -13.19 -28.59
N GLY A 463 24.35 -12.55 -29.34
CA GLY A 463 24.47 -12.67 -30.79
C GLY A 463 23.61 -11.69 -31.59
N THR A 464 22.65 -11.00 -30.96
CA THR A 464 21.80 -10.02 -31.66
C THR A 464 22.61 -8.82 -32.13
N LEU A 465 22.41 -8.38 -33.38
CA LEU A 465 22.95 -7.13 -33.89
C LEU A 465 21.96 -6.00 -33.64
N ILE A 466 22.40 -4.93 -32.98
CA ILE A 466 21.56 -3.78 -32.64
C ILE A 466 22.20 -2.46 -33.11
N THR A 467 21.37 -1.45 -33.36
CA THR A 467 21.81 -0.08 -33.63
C THR A 467 20.75 0.92 -33.17
N SER A 468 21.14 2.18 -32.92
CA SER A 468 20.16 3.22 -32.53
C SER A 468 19.16 3.45 -33.68
N ASN A 469 17.91 3.67 -33.33
CA ASN A 469 16.87 4.09 -34.26
C ASN A 469 16.89 5.61 -34.53
N LYS A 470 17.63 6.38 -33.72
CA LYS A 470 17.80 7.82 -33.90
C LYS A 470 18.62 8.08 -35.15
N ILE A 471 18.08 8.88 -36.07
CA ILE A 471 18.79 9.27 -37.29
C ILE A 471 19.37 10.67 -37.06
N ILE A 472 20.70 10.78 -37.07
CA ILE A 472 21.40 12.06 -37.03
C ILE A 472 21.97 12.30 -38.43
N LYS A 473 21.58 13.40 -39.06
CA LYS A 473 22.01 13.72 -40.44
C LYS A 473 23.54 13.83 -40.48
N GLY A 474 24.16 13.04 -41.36
CA GLY A 474 25.62 13.01 -41.54
C GLY A 474 26.39 12.13 -40.55
N VAL A 475 25.72 11.46 -39.61
CA VAL A 475 26.34 10.54 -38.65
C VAL A 475 25.79 9.13 -38.89
N SER A 476 26.68 8.19 -39.19
CA SER A 476 26.30 6.77 -39.26
C SER A 476 26.15 6.20 -37.86
N ASN A 477 25.08 5.44 -37.63
CA ASN A 477 24.89 4.78 -36.34
C ASN A 477 25.87 3.61 -36.22
N THR A 478 26.57 3.56 -35.08
CA THR A 478 27.39 2.41 -34.72
C THR A 478 26.50 1.16 -34.63
N ILE A 479 26.99 0.05 -35.19
CA ILE A 479 26.37 -1.27 -35.05
C ILE A 479 27.02 -1.94 -33.85
N TYR A 480 26.22 -2.56 -33.00
CA TYR A 480 26.71 -3.31 -31.85
C TYR A 480 26.27 -4.77 -31.96
N LYS A 481 27.09 -5.67 -31.41
CA LYS A 481 26.71 -7.05 -31.12
C LYS A 481 26.40 -7.17 -29.63
N VAL A 482 25.25 -7.74 -29.29
CA VAL A 482 24.90 -8.06 -27.91
C VAL A 482 25.64 -9.33 -27.50
N GLU A 483 26.45 -9.28 -26.46
CA GLU A 483 27.14 -10.44 -25.89
C GLU A 483 27.34 -10.25 -24.38
N SER A 484 27.02 -11.28 -23.59
CA SER A 484 27.17 -11.29 -22.13
C SER A 484 26.52 -10.07 -21.46
N GLY A 485 25.35 -9.67 -21.94
CA GLY A 485 24.61 -8.50 -21.44
C GLY A 485 25.19 -7.13 -21.83
N GLN A 486 26.25 -7.08 -22.65
CA GLN A 486 26.87 -5.84 -23.11
C GLN A 486 26.58 -5.60 -24.59
N ARG A 487 26.64 -4.33 -25.01
CA ARG A 487 26.68 -3.97 -26.44
C ARG A 487 28.13 -3.73 -26.84
N ARG A 488 28.66 -4.60 -27.68
CA ARG A 488 30.04 -4.54 -28.17
C ARG A 488 30.09 -3.84 -29.52
N PRO A 489 30.80 -2.72 -29.66
CA PRO A 489 30.82 -1.96 -30.91
C PRO A 489 31.52 -2.74 -32.04
N ILE A 490 30.90 -2.74 -33.22
CA ILE A 490 31.49 -3.14 -34.48
C ILE A 490 32.04 -1.87 -35.12
N SER A 491 33.36 -1.73 -35.07
CA SER A 491 34.09 -0.48 -35.35
C SER A 491 34.03 -0.01 -36.80
N SER A 492 33.84 -0.92 -37.75
CA SER A 492 33.91 -0.59 -39.18
C SER A 492 33.09 -1.53 -40.06
N GLN A 493 32.76 -1.03 -41.26
CA GLN A 493 32.15 -1.85 -42.32
C GLN A 493 33.04 -3.03 -42.73
N THR A 494 34.36 -2.84 -42.72
CA THR A 494 35.33 -3.90 -43.05
C THR A 494 35.26 -5.04 -42.03
N LEU A 495 35.22 -4.72 -40.73
CA LEU A 495 35.01 -5.71 -39.68
C LEU A 495 33.68 -6.44 -39.86
N PHE A 496 32.60 -5.69 -40.13
CA PHE A 496 31.27 -6.26 -40.37
C PHE A 496 31.26 -7.30 -41.50
N ILE A 497 31.92 -6.98 -42.63
CA ILE A 497 32.06 -7.88 -43.79
C ILE A 497 32.93 -9.09 -43.44
N LYS A 498 34.07 -8.89 -42.76
CA LYS A 498 34.96 -9.99 -42.34
C LYS A 498 34.28 -10.98 -41.39
N LEU A 499 33.39 -10.49 -40.52
CA LEU A 499 32.58 -11.32 -39.63
C LEU A 499 31.39 -11.99 -40.36
N LYS A 500 31.23 -11.76 -41.67
CA LYS A 500 30.13 -12.31 -42.50
C LYS A 500 28.75 -11.98 -41.95
N LEU A 501 28.61 -10.80 -41.34
CA LEU A 501 27.34 -10.35 -40.77
C LEU A 501 26.42 -9.80 -41.86
N SER A 502 25.12 -9.84 -41.60
CA SER A 502 24.08 -9.37 -42.54
C SER A 502 23.35 -8.17 -41.98
N THR A 503 23.24 -7.11 -42.79
CA THR A 503 22.51 -5.89 -42.40
C THR A 503 21.02 -6.13 -42.19
N LYS A 504 20.46 -7.18 -42.82
CA LYS A 504 19.05 -7.60 -42.64
C LYS A 504 18.74 -8.06 -41.20
N ASN A 505 19.77 -8.47 -40.45
CA ASN A 505 19.62 -8.99 -39.10
C ASN A 505 19.77 -7.89 -38.03
N ILE A 506 20.10 -6.65 -38.42
CA ILE A 506 20.28 -5.54 -37.50
C ILE A 506 18.91 -5.07 -36.99
N LYS A 507 18.76 -5.02 -35.66
CA LYS A 507 17.59 -4.47 -34.98
C LYS A 507 17.84 -3.00 -34.65
N LYS A 508 16.96 -2.12 -35.10
CA LYS A 508 16.97 -0.71 -34.71
C LYS A 508 16.20 -0.57 -33.40
N ILE A 509 16.84 -0.04 -32.37
CA ILE A 509 16.27 0.06 -31.02
C ILE A 509 16.35 1.49 -30.48
N SER A 510 15.52 1.82 -29.49
CA SER A 510 15.52 3.14 -28.86
C SER A 510 16.72 3.34 -27.93
N ASP A 511 17.04 4.59 -27.60
CA ASP A 511 18.09 4.90 -26.63
C ASP A 511 17.77 4.34 -25.23
N THR A 512 16.49 4.32 -24.84
CA THR A 512 16.04 3.68 -23.59
C THR A 512 16.33 2.18 -23.59
N GLU A 513 15.98 1.48 -24.67
CA GLU A 513 16.24 0.04 -24.78
C GLU A 513 17.74 -0.26 -24.86
N MET A 514 18.50 0.60 -25.53
CA MET A 514 19.95 0.52 -25.61
C MET A 514 20.63 0.66 -24.24
N SER A 515 20.02 1.40 -23.30
CA SER A 515 20.59 1.62 -21.95
C SER A 515 20.63 0.35 -21.09
N PHE A 516 19.84 -0.68 -21.42
CA PHE A 516 19.92 -2.00 -20.77
C PHE A 516 21.18 -2.79 -21.14
N TYR A 517 21.95 -2.35 -22.15
CA TYR A 517 23.23 -2.95 -22.52
C TYR A 517 24.36 -1.93 -22.29
N PRO A 518 25.12 -2.07 -21.19
CA PRO A 518 26.34 -1.30 -21.01
C PRO A 518 27.29 -1.48 -22.19
N VAL A 519 28.04 -0.43 -22.54
CA VAL A 519 29.02 -0.50 -23.62
C VAL A 519 30.16 -1.43 -23.19
N GLY A 520 30.37 -2.48 -23.98
CA GLY A 520 31.47 -3.42 -23.80
C GLY A 520 32.68 -3.08 -24.68
N GLN A 521 33.69 -3.95 -24.64
CA GLN A 521 34.82 -3.88 -25.56
C GLN A 521 34.39 -4.10 -27.02
N TYR A 522 35.18 -3.59 -27.96
CA TYR A 522 34.98 -3.82 -29.39
C TYR A 522 34.86 -5.30 -29.73
N VAL A 523 34.08 -5.62 -30.77
CA VAL A 523 34.03 -6.98 -31.30
C VAL A 523 35.39 -7.32 -31.90
N ASN A 524 35.93 -8.50 -31.57
CA ASN A 524 37.26 -8.88 -32.00
C ASN A 524 37.34 -9.07 -33.52
N TRP A 525 38.43 -8.62 -34.13
CA TRP A 525 38.78 -8.95 -35.50
C TRP A 525 39.13 -10.44 -35.61
N PRO A 526 38.78 -11.12 -36.72
CA PRO A 526 39.20 -12.49 -36.94
C PRO A 526 40.72 -12.64 -36.85
N GLY A 527 41.18 -13.75 -36.28
CA GLY A 527 42.60 -14.10 -36.23
C GLY A 527 43.24 -14.07 -37.62
N GLY A 528 44.49 -13.64 -37.71
CA GLY A 528 45.18 -13.40 -38.96
C GLY A 528 45.01 -11.99 -39.53
N THR A 529 44.28 -11.10 -38.84
CA THR A 529 44.08 -9.72 -39.28
C THR A 529 45.23 -8.81 -38.84
N LEU A 530 45.61 -7.89 -39.73
CA LEU A 530 46.54 -6.80 -39.43
C LEU A 530 45.78 -5.51 -39.11
N LEU A 531 46.10 -4.90 -37.97
CA LEU A 531 45.54 -3.64 -37.49
C LEU A 531 46.63 -2.59 -37.29
N ARG A 532 46.29 -1.32 -37.47
CA ARG A 532 47.14 -0.18 -37.12
C ARG A 532 46.26 1.01 -36.68
N SER A 533 46.71 1.77 -35.68
CA SER A 533 46.02 3.00 -35.29
C SER A 533 46.27 4.09 -36.34
N SER A 534 45.31 4.98 -36.59
CA SER A 534 45.51 6.07 -37.55
C SER A 534 46.70 6.97 -37.21
N ASN A 535 47.05 7.07 -35.92
CA ASN A 535 48.09 7.96 -35.41
C ASN A 535 49.35 7.21 -34.94
N ASP A 536 49.49 5.93 -35.31
CA ASP A 536 50.61 5.09 -34.92
C ASP A 536 51.23 4.41 -36.15
N THR A 537 52.53 4.13 -36.07
CA THR A 537 53.28 3.38 -37.08
C THR A 537 53.31 1.87 -36.79
N LYS A 538 53.07 1.45 -35.54
CA LYS A 538 53.08 0.04 -35.15
C LYS A 538 51.96 -0.77 -35.82
N VAL A 539 52.34 -1.84 -36.51
CA VAL A 539 51.39 -2.80 -37.10
C VAL A 539 51.20 -3.97 -36.15
N TRP A 540 49.95 -4.32 -35.87
CA TRP A 540 49.56 -5.36 -34.94
C TRP A 540 48.95 -6.53 -35.69
N TYR A 541 49.41 -7.75 -35.38
CA TYR A 541 48.81 -8.99 -35.82
C TYR A 541 47.85 -9.53 -34.76
N ILE A 542 46.61 -9.84 -35.15
CA ILE A 542 45.61 -10.41 -34.25
C ILE A 542 45.68 -11.93 -34.25
N GLN A 543 45.91 -12.52 -33.08
CA GLN A 543 46.04 -13.96 -32.90
C GLN A 543 45.39 -14.38 -31.59
N SER A 544 44.44 -15.33 -31.65
CA SER A 544 43.77 -15.88 -30.46
C SER A 544 43.20 -14.83 -29.50
N GLY A 545 42.73 -13.69 -30.03
CA GLY A 545 42.19 -12.58 -29.22
C GLY A 545 43.23 -11.59 -28.68
N PHE A 546 44.52 -11.80 -28.94
CA PHE A 546 45.61 -10.89 -28.56
C PHE A 546 46.08 -10.06 -29.75
N LYS A 547 46.64 -8.88 -29.46
CA LYS A 547 47.46 -8.13 -30.42
C LYS A 547 48.93 -8.46 -30.23
N ARG A 548 49.66 -8.65 -31.33
CA ARG A 548 51.11 -8.87 -31.33
C ARG A 548 51.77 -7.86 -32.24
N TRP A 549 52.71 -7.09 -31.71
CA TRP A 549 53.42 -6.09 -32.51
C TRP A 549 54.31 -6.77 -33.54
N ILE A 550 54.19 -6.42 -34.82
CA ILE A 550 55.16 -6.79 -35.84
C ILE A 550 56.28 -5.76 -35.79
N GLN A 551 57.48 -6.21 -35.38
CA GLN A 551 58.57 -5.32 -34.97
C GLN A 551 58.92 -4.26 -36.03
N ASP A 552 58.95 -4.64 -37.30
CA ASP A 552 59.24 -3.72 -38.40
C ASP A 552 58.66 -4.18 -39.76
N GLY A 553 58.90 -3.37 -40.79
CA GLY A 553 58.45 -3.62 -42.16
C GLY A 553 59.14 -4.78 -42.88
N ASN A 554 60.36 -5.17 -42.46
CA ASN A 554 61.05 -6.33 -43.02
C ASN A 554 60.39 -7.62 -42.51
N VAL A 555 60.04 -7.67 -41.22
CA VAL A 555 59.28 -8.78 -40.63
C VAL A 555 57.91 -8.91 -41.30
N LEU A 556 57.18 -7.80 -41.49
CA LEU A 556 55.90 -7.78 -42.21
C LEU A 556 56.01 -8.43 -43.62
N LYS A 557 57.04 -8.04 -44.39
CA LYS A 557 57.30 -8.60 -45.73
C LYS A 557 57.69 -10.08 -45.67
N ALA A 558 58.52 -10.49 -44.72
CA ALA A 558 58.95 -11.89 -44.56
C ALA A 558 57.77 -12.83 -44.21
N LEU A 559 56.75 -12.30 -43.53
CA LEU A 559 55.49 -12.98 -43.25
C LEU A 559 54.58 -13.11 -44.48
N GLY A 560 54.89 -12.41 -45.58
CA GLY A 560 54.10 -12.41 -46.80
C GLY A 560 52.91 -11.46 -46.78
N PHE A 561 52.84 -10.55 -45.80
CA PHE A 561 51.76 -9.58 -45.71
C PHE A 561 52.05 -8.34 -46.56
N SER A 562 50.98 -7.76 -47.12
CA SER A 562 51.04 -6.49 -47.85
C SER A 562 50.63 -5.33 -46.94
N TRP A 563 51.28 -4.17 -47.10
CA TRP A 563 50.86 -2.94 -46.42
C TRP A 563 49.40 -2.56 -46.71
N ASN A 564 48.87 -2.95 -47.88
CA ASN A 564 47.47 -2.70 -48.25
C ASN A 564 46.47 -3.62 -47.52
N SER A 565 46.95 -4.64 -46.81
CA SER A 565 46.10 -5.55 -46.04
C SER A 565 45.86 -5.10 -44.59
N ILE A 566 46.51 -4.00 -44.18
CA ILE A 566 46.39 -3.41 -42.85
C ILE A 566 45.08 -2.63 -42.74
N ASN A 567 44.30 -2.94 -41.70
CA ASN A 567 43.05 -2.26 -41.41
C ASN A 567 43.33 -1.14 -40.41
N ILE A 568 42.94 0.08 -40.75
CA ILE A 568 43.10 1.24 -39.87
C ILE A 568 41.93 1.29 -38.90
N VAL A 569 42.23 1.37 -37.60
CA VAL A 569 41.27 1.36 -36.49
C VAL A 569 41.60 2.48 -35.48
N SER A 570 40.70 2.76 -34.54
CA SER A 570 40.95 3.77 -33.50
C SER A 570 42.01 3.29 -32.50
N ALA A 571 42.63 4.24 -31.78
CA ALA A 571 43.52 3.89 -30.67
C ALA A 571 42.78 3.11 -29.56
N ASP A 572 41.52 3.48 -29.27
CA ASP A 572 40.67 2.82 -28.27
C ASP A 572 40.35 1.36 -28.63
N GLU A 573 40.21 1.05 -29.92
CA GLU A 573 39.99 -0.33 -30.37
C GLU A 573 41.26 -1.17 -30.26
N ILE A 574 42.43 -0.60 -30.57
CA ILE A 574 43.70 -1.33 -30.38
C ILE A 574 44.01 -1.52 -28.90
N SER A 575 43.66 -0.56 -28.04
CA SER A 575 43.89 -0.67 -26.60
C SER A 575 42.98 -1.71 -25.94
N SER A 576 41.86 -2.09 -26.56
CA SER A 576 40.99 -3.15 -26.03
C SER A 576 41.58 -4.57 -26.15
N TYR A 577 42.61 -4.77 -26.98
CA TYR A 577 43.31 -6.05 -27.06
C TYR A 577 44.43 -6.10 -26.03
N GLN A 578 44.51 -7.22 -25.31
CA GLN A 578 45.70 -7.54 -24.53
C GLN A 578 46.89 -7.76 -25.48
N GLU A 579 48.03 -7.16 -25.12
CA GLU A 579 49.27 -7.27 -25.86
C GLU A 579 50.00 -8.56 -25.49
N ALA A 580 50.45 -9.30 -26.49
CA ALA A 580 51.31 -10.47 -26.35
C ALA A 580 52.67 -10.23 -27.00
N GLN A 581 53.60 -11.17 -26.81
CA GLN A 581 54.99 -11.05 -27.29
C GLN A 581 55.05 -10.65 -28.78
N PRO A 582 55.96 -9.72 -29.14
CA PRO A 582 56.09 -9.25 -30.52
C PRO A 582 56.47 -10.38 -31.47
N ILE A 583 56.22 -10.15 -32.76
CA ILE A 583 56.64 -11.02 -33.85
C ILE A 583 57.89 -10.40 -34.45
N ILE A 584 59.00 -11.13 -34.33
CA ILE A 584 60.34 -10.72 -34.75
C ILE A 584 60.79 -11.59 -35.94
N VAL A 585 60.33 -12.84 -36.00
CA VAL A 585 60.64 -13.78 -37.08
C VAL A 585 59.40 -14.57 -37.51
N LYS A 586 59.45 -15.19 -38.69
CA LYS A 586 58.31 -15.90 -39.30
C LYS A 586 57.80 -17.08 -38.46
N THR A 587 58.67 -17.71 -37.69
CA THR A 587 58.31 -18.83 -36.80
C THR A 587 57.41 -18.42 -35.65
N ASP A 588 57.43 -17.13 -35.24
CA ASP A 588 56.68 -16.66 -34.08
C ASP A 588 55.16 -16.72 -34.29
N ILE A 589 54.67 -16.65 -35.53
CA ILE A 589 53.24 -16.78 -35.86
C ILE A 589 52.71 -18.20 -35.69
N LYS A 590 53.57 -19.23 -35.80
CA LYS A 590 53.15 -20.64 -35.67
C LYS A 590 53.03 -21.13 -34.22
N ILE A 591 53.45 -20.31 -33.25
CA ILE A 591 53.38 -20.64 -31.84
C ILE A 591 51.97 -20.29 -31.34
N CYS A 592 51.10 -21.29 -31.22
CA CYS A 592 49.88 -21.17 -30.41
C CYS A 592 50.30 -21.20 -28.93
N PHE A 593 50.12 -20.10 -28.22
CA PHE A 593 50.07 -20.15 -26.77
C PHE A 593 48.69 -20.71 -26.40
N ILE A 594 48.71 -21.90 -25.78
CA ILE A 594 47.54 -22.53 -25.13
C ILE A 594 47.32 -21.84 -23.79
#